data_AF-A0A2M6YLL0-F1
#
_entry.id   AF-A0A2M6YLL0-F1
#
_cell.length_a   1.000
_cell.length_b   1.000
_cell.length_c   1.000
_cell.angle_alpha   90.00
_cell.angle_beta   90.00
_cell.angle_gamma   90.00
#
_symmetry.space_group_name_H-M   'P 1'
#
loop_
_entity.id
_entity.type
_entity.pdbx_description
1 polymer ?
#
loop_
_entity_poly.entity_id
_entity_poly.type
_entity_poly.pdbx_seq_one_letter_code
_entity_poly.pdbx_strand_id
1 'polypeptide(L)'
;RTAFGIGAAELDTIVAWVRESGIRWGMDETHRQHMELPPTRENSWRAGLDSLLLGYALAPRGPELVAGISPAAGVSAGDGPLLGNLAWFVETLYRHLRSLAQPAAPAVWAKRLLELVDQFMSPDESDPIALDRLRAVVTELNDWQQLSGFSGELEGPALRWLIERRFDRGGAGFGFLGGGVTVCAMLPMRSIPFRVIGLLGLDHGAFPRRATPLSFDLMAAAPRRGDPSPREDDRYLFLETLVSARDALHLSYVGQSVR
;
A
#
# COMPACT_ATOMS: atom_id res chain seq x y z
N ARG A 1 12.65 -6.34 -6.30
CA ARG A 1 13.80 -7.29 -6.20
C ARG A 1 14.94 -6.83 -7.09
N THR A 2 14.65 -6.48 -8.34
CA THR A 2 15.62 -5.90 -9.27
C THR A 2 16.27 -4.62 -8.75
N ALA A 3 15.52 -3.80 -8.00
CA ALA A 3 16.04 -2.60 -7.34
C ALA A 3 17.27 -2.86 -6.43
N PHE A 4 17.37 -4.09 -5.88
CA PHE A 4 18.48 -4.50 -5.02
C PHE A 4 19.43 -5.49 -5.68
N GLY A 5 19.30 -5.72 -7.00
CA GLY A 5 20.11 -6.72 -7.71
C GLY A 5 19.86 -8.16 -7.22
N ILE A 6 18.69 -8.46 -6.66
CA ILE A 6 18.33 -9.79 -6.19
C ILE A 6 17.45 -10.47 -7.25
N GLY A 7 17.94 -11.57 -7.82
CA GLY A 7 17.23 -12.40 -8.77
C GLY A 7 16.18 -13.31 -8.10
N ALA A 8 15.22 -13.79 -8.90
CA ALA A 8 14.17 -14.69 -8.38
C ALA A 8 14.74 -16.03 -7.89
N ALA A 9 15.74 -16.59 -8.58
CA ALA A 9 16.38 -17.86 -8.21
C ALA A 9 17.25 -17.75 -6.93
N GLU A 10 17.67 -16.54 -6.57
CA GLU A 10 18.52 -16.28 -5.40
C GLU A 10 17.72 -16.18 -4.10
N LEU A 11 16.39 -16.07 -4.20
CA LEU A 11 15.51 -15.97 -3.03
C LEU A 11 15.57 -17.22 -2.15
N ASP A 12 15.66 -18.41 -2.74
CA ASP A 12 15.73 -19.66 -1.99
C ASP A 12 17.01 -19.72 -1.13
N THR A 13 18.12 -19.22 -1.66
CA THR A 13 19.39 -19.08 -0.94
C THR A 13 19.26 -18.09 0.22
N ILE A 14 18.68 -16.91 -0.01
CA ILE A 14 18.43 -15.92 1.06
C ILE A 14 17.55 -16.53 2.16
N VAL A 15 16.48 -17.24 1.80
CA VAL A 15 15.58 -17.88 2.77
C VAL A 15 16.30 -18.95 3.59
N ALA A 16 17.18 -19.74 2.96
CA ALA A 16 18.02 -20.71 3.66
C ALA A 16 18.93 -20.01 4.67
N TRP A 17 19.66 -18.96 4.25
CA TRP A 17 20.51 -18.17 5.15
C TRP A 17 19.75 -17.55 6.32
N VAL A 18 18.58 -16.97 6.08
CA VAL A 18 17.74 -16.39 7.14
C VAL A 18 17.37 -17.46 8.19
N ARG A 19 17.04 -18.68 7.75
CA ARG A 19 16.70 -19.78 8.66
C ARG A 19 17.92 -20.29 9.43
N GLU A 20 19.03 -20.50 8.74
CA GLU A 20 20.26 -21.09 9.31
C GLU A 20 21.01 -20.14 10.24
N SER A 21 21.00 -18.83 9.95
CA SER A 21 21.55 -17.78 10.82
C SER A 21 20.67 -17.45 12.02
N GLY A 22 19.52 -18.12 12.16
CA GLY A 22 18.62 -17.95 13.30
C GLY A 22 17.88 -16.61 13.33
N ILE A 23 17.78 -15.88 12.21
CA ILE A 23 16.99 -14.65 12.12
C ILE A 23 15.51 -14.99 12.32
N ARG A 24 14.88 -14.38 13.33
CA ARG A 24 13.45 -14.59 13.63
C ARG A 24 12.69 -13.30 13.83
N TRP A 25 13.31 -12.26 14.40
CA TRP A 25 12.55 -11.09 14.80
C TRP A 25 13.40 -9.84 15.08
N GLY A 26 12.88 -8.70 14.62
CA GLY A 26 13.39 -7.36 14.96
C GLY A 26 14.67 -6.97 14.22
N MET A 27 14.93 -5.66 14.19
CA MET A 27 16.13 -5.11 13.55
C MET A 27 17.38 -5.38 14.39
N ASP A 28 17.35 -4.89 15.63
CA ASP A 28 18.44 -4.91 16.60
C ASP A 28 17.86 -4.79 18.03
N GLU A 29 18.75 -4.73 19.03
CA GLU A 29 18.43 -4.58 20.45
C GLU A 29 17.66 -3.27 20.72
N THR A 30 18.06 -2.20 20.04
CA THR A 30 17.47 -0.86 20.16
C THR A 30 16.01 -0.88 19.72
N HIS A 31 15.71 -1.53 18.60
CA HIS A 31 14.34 -1.70 18.12
C HIS A 31 13.48 -2.48 19.12
N ARG A 32 14.03 -3.50 19.79
CA ARG A 32 13.29 -4.23 20.85
C ARG A 32 12.95 -3.32 22.03
N GLN A 33 13.89 -2.49 22.46
CA GLN A 33 13.68 -1.53 23.56
C GLN A 33 12.56 -0.54 23.24
N HIS A 34 12.50 -0.02 22.00
CA HIS A 34 11.43 0.87 21.56
C HIS A 34 10.06 0.20 21.57
N MET A 35 10.02 -1.13 21.47
CA MET A 35 8.79 -1.92 21.59
C MET A 35 8.53 -2.42 23.03
N GLU A 36 9.25 -1.89 24.01
CA GLU A 36 9.14 -2.27 25.44
C GLU A 36 9.47 -3.75 25.69
N LEU A 37 10.33 -4.34 24.86
CA LEU A 37 10.79 -5.74 24.97
C LEU A 37 12.24 -5.82 25.48
N PRO A 38 12.65 -6.98 26.05
CA PRO A 38 14.03 -7.18 26.47
C PRO A 38 15.04 -6.94 25.33
N PRO A 39 16.16 -6.22 25.58
CA PRO A 39 17.12 -5.80 24.57
C PRO A 39 18.08 -6.92 24.14
N THR A 40 17.53 -8.05 23.72
CA THR A 40 18.30 -9.21 23.28
C THR A 40 18.70 -9.05 21.82
N ARG A 41 19.99 -9.27 21.53
CA ARG A 41 20.56 -9.22 20.17
C ARG A 41 20.17 -10.45 19.37
N GLU A 42 20.06 -11.57 20.05
CA GLU A 42 19.89 -12.89 19.48
C GLU A 42 18.61 -12.96 18.64
N ASN A 43 18.72 -13.67 17.52
CA ASN A 43 17.65 -13.85 16.54
C ASN A 43 17.16 -12.55 15.86
N SER A 44 17.88 -11.44 16.00
CA SER A 44 17.66 -10.22 15.21
C SER A 44 18.28 -10.34 13.82
N TRP A 45 17.78 -9.51 12.91
CA TRP A 45 18.39 -9.37 11.58
C TRP A 45 19.84 -8.88 11.66
N ARG A 46 20.15 -7.94 12.57
CA ARG A 46 21.54 -7.48 12.75
C ARG A 46 22.45 -8.63 13.17
N ALA A 47 22.02 -9.45 14.13
CA ALA A 47 22.79 -10.62 14.57
C ALA A 47 23.02 -11.63 13.44
N GLY A 48 21.97 -11.97 12.69
CA GLY A 48 22.09 -12.94 11.60
C GLY A 48 22.91 -12.43 10.43
N LEU A 49 22.78 -11.15 10.06
CA LEU A 49 23.63 -10.54 9.04
C LEU A 49 25.10 -10.49 9.46
N ASP A 50 25.38 -10.09 10.70
CA ASP A 50 26.76 -10.11 11.22
C ASP A 50 27.31 -11.55 11.20
N SER A 51 26.51 -12.56 11.56
CA SER A 51 26.88 -13.98 11.50
C SER A 51 27.15 -14.47 10.07
N LEU A 52 26.31 -14.08 9.09
CA LEU A 52 26.50 -14.43 7.67
C LEU A 52 27.73 -13.76 7.07
N LEU A 53 27.95 -12.47 7.34
CA LEU A 53 29.12 -11.72 6.88
C LEU A 53 30.41 -12.28 7.49
N LEU A 54 30.36 -12.67 8.76
CA LEU A 54 31.46 -13.32 9.44
C LEU A 54 31.75 -14.71 8.86
N GLY A 55 30.70 -15.49 8.55
CA GLY A 55 30.82 -16.79 7.89
C GLY A 55 31.39 -16.69 6.46
N TYR A 56 31.12 -15.60 5.76
CA TYR A 56 31.75 -15.30 4.48
C TYR A 56 33.23 -14.92 4.62
N ALA A 57 33.55 -14.07 5.60
CA ALA A 57 34.92 -13.57 5.81
C ALA A 57 35.87 -14.65 6.38
N LEU A 58 35.34 -15.58 7.16
CA LEU A 58 36.10 -16.63 7.83
C LEU A 58 35.65 -17.99 7.30
N ALA A 59 36.57 -18.71 6.63
CA ALA A 59 36.33 -20.12 6.34
C ALA A 59 36.06 -20.86 7.66
N PRO A 60 34.91 -21.57 7.82
CA PRO A 60 34.56 -22.20 9.09
C PRO A 60 35.65 -23.19 9.51
N ARG A 61 36.39 -22.88 10.58
CA ARG A 61 37.42 -23.76 11.15
C ARG A 61 36.96 -24.49 12.42
N GLY A 62 35.73 -24.27 12.87
CA GLY A 62 35.16 -24.89 14.06
C GLY A 62 34.12 -24.00 14.76
N PRO A 63 33.67 -24.37 15.97
CA PRO A 63 32.64 -23.65 16.75
C PRO A 63 33.16 -22.36 17.43
N GLU A 64 34.24 -21.79 16.91
CA GLU A 64 34.90 -20.65 17.54
C GLU A 64 34.08 -19.38 17.35
N LEU A 65 33.77 -18.71 18.46
CA LEU A 65 33.08 -17.42 18.44
C LEU A 65 34.10 -16.32 18.12
N VAL A 66 33.75 -15.42 17.21
CA VAL A 66 34.54 -14.22 16.95
C VAL A 66 33.76 -13.01 17.46
N ALA A 67 34.35 -12.29 18.42
CA ALA A 67 33.68 -11.19 19.12
C ALA A 67 32.30 -11.59 19.71
N GLY A 68 32.16 -12.84 20.16
CA GLY A 68 30.90 -13.36 20.70
C GLY A 68 29.86 -13.78 19.65
N ILE A 69 30.20 -13.74 18.36
CA ILE A 69 29.31 -14.12 17.25
C ILE A 69 29.76 -15.46 16.68
N SER A 70 28.82 -16.37 16.45
CA SER A 70 29.08 -17.62 15.74
C SER A 70 29.02 -17.37 14.22
N PRO A 71 30.08 -17.64 13.45
CA PRO A 71 30.05 -17.52 12.00
C PRO A 71 29.05 -18.51 11.41
N ALA A 72 28.19 -18.05 10.50
CA ALA A 72 27.23 -18.93 9.83
C ALA A 72 27.96 -19.92 8.91
N ALA A 73 27.54 -21.19 8.93
CA ALA A 73 27.94 -22.16 7.92
C ALA A 73 27.09 -21.95 6.63
N GLY A 74 27.57 -22.47 5.51
CA GLY A 74 26.78 -22.50 4.26
C GLY A 74 26.88 -21.24 3.38
N VAL A 75 27.66 -20.24 3.77
CA VAL A 75 28.02 -19.12 2.88
C VAL A 75 29.32 -19.45 2.15
N SER A 76 29.24 -19.59 0.83
CA SER A 76 30.38 -19.91 -0.03
C SER A 76 31.07 -18.64 -0.53
N ALA A 77 32.32 -18.75 -0.99
CA ALA A 77 33.06 -17.61 -1.55
C ALA A 77 32.35 -16.97 -2.77
N GLY A 78 31.56 -17.74 -3.52
CA GLY A 78 30.76 -17.24 -4.65
C GLY A 78 29.53 -16.41 -4.25
N ASP A 79 29.11 -16.48 -2.98
CA ASP A 79 27.87 -15.87 -2.50
C ASP A 79 28.03 -14.40 -2.07
N GLY A 80 29.26 -13.89 -2.09
CA GLY A 80 29.60 -12.53 -1.65
C GLY A 80 28.72 -11.43 -2.26
N PRO A 81 28.50 -11.40 -3.59
CA PRO A 81 27.63 -10.41 -4.22
C PRO A 81 26.18 -10.46 -3.69
N LEU A 82 25.60 -11.66 -3.57
CA LEU A 82 24.23 -11.84 -3.10
C LEU A 82 24.09 -11.44 -1.63
N LEU A 83 25.05 -11.82 -0.79
CA LEU A 83 25.10 -11.41 0.61
C LEU A 83 25.24 -9.88 0.76
N GLY A 84 26.06 -9.26 -0.09
CA GLY A 84 26.19 -7.81 -0.17
C GLY A 84 24.88 -7.13 -0.56
N ASN A 85 24.16 -7.65 -1.55
CA ASN A 85 22.85 -7.15 -1.98
C ASN A 85 21.81 -7.28 -0.87
N LEU A 86 21.79 -8.40 -0.15
CA LEU A 86 20.91 -8.60 1.01
C LEU A 86 21.23 -7.59 2.13
N ALA A 87 22.51 -7.43 2.48
CA ALA A 87 22.93 -6.46 3.49
C ALA A 87 22.55 -5.03 3.08
N TRP A 88 22.75 -4.67 1.80
CA TRP A 88 22.36 -3.36 1.26
C TRP A 88 20.85 -3.13 1.33
N PHE A 89 20.04 -4.15 1.00
CA PHE A 89 18.59 -4.10 1.15
C PHE A 89 18.16 -3.83 2.59
N VAL A 90 18.68 -4.61 3.54
CA VAL A 90 18.31 -4.50 4.96
C VAL A 90 18.73 -3.15 5.55
N GLU A 91 19.96 -2.71 5.30
CA GLU A 91 20.45 -1.41 5.79
C GLU A 91 19.68 -0.23 5.18
N THR A 92 19.30 -0.34 3.90
CA THR A 92 18.47 0.66 3.24
C THR A 92 17.07 0.70 3.85
N LEU A 93 16.46 -0.46 4.11
CA LEU A 93 15.17 -0.55 4.79
C LEU A 93 15.22 0.09 6.18
N TYR A 94 16.28 -0.15 6.96
CA TYR A 94 16.41 0.40 8.31
C TYR A 94 16.58 1.90 8.32
N ARG A 95 17.34 2.45 7.38
CA ARG A 95 17.46 3.90 7.21
C ARG A 95 16.10 4.55 7.00
N HIS A 96 15.28 3.97 6.13
CA HIS A 96 13.92 4.44 5.88
C HIS A 96 13.00 4.26 7.07
N LEU A 97 12.99 3.11 7.73
CA LEU A 97 12.14 2.88 8.90
C LEU A 97 12.46 3.86 10.04
N ARG A 98 13.75 4.15 10.29
CA ARG A 98 14.16 5.16 11.27
C ARG A 98 13.70 6.57 10.87
N SER A 99 13.79 6.91 9.59
CA SER A 99 13.30 8.19 9.06
C SER A 99 11.78 8.33 9.18
N LEU A 100 11.03 7.27 8.85
CA LEU A 100 9.57 7.20 8.92
C LEU A 100 9.04 7.06 10.36
N ALA A 101 9.89 6.81 11.36
CA ALA A 101 9.49 6.82 12.76
C ALA A 101 9.36 8.24 13.35
N GLN A 102 9.99 9.23 12.71
CA GLN A 102 10.02 10.60 13.21
C GLN A 102 8.81 11.40 12.71
N PRO A 103 8.02 12.05 13.57
CA PRO A 103 7.02 13.03 13.15
C PRO A 103 7.65 14.10 12.26
N ALA A 104 6.87 14.60 11.29
CA ALA A 104 7.35 15.61 10.36
C ALA A 104 6.22 16.38 9.68
N ALA A 105 6.54 17.55 9.11
CA ALA A 105 5.61 18.30 8.27
C ALA A 105 5.25 17.52 6.97
N PRO A 106 4.08 17.77 6.35
CA PRO A 106 3.65 17.04 5.16
C PRO A 106 4.66 17.01 4.01
N ALA A 107 5.37 18.12 3.74
CA ALA A 107 6.38 18.18 2.68
C ALA A 107 7.60 17.31 2.96
N VAL A 108 7.99 17.17 4.24
CA VAL A 108 9.07 16.27 4.64
C VAL A 108 8.63 14.81 4.48
N TRP A 109 7.37 14.50 4.82
CA TRP A 109 6.80 13.19 4.54
C TRP A 109 6.77 12.86 3.05
N ALA A 110 6.35 13.80 2.20
CA ALA A 110 6.34 13.61 0.76
C ALA A 110 7.74 13.24 0.24
N LYS A 111 8.77 13.98 0.68
CA LYS A 111 10.17 13.68 0.33
C LYS A 111 10.60 12.28 0.78
N ARG A 112 10.36 11.92 2.06
CA ARG A 112 10.73 10.60 2.61
C ARG A 112 10.06 9.45 1.85
N LEU A 113 8.78 9.60 1.52
CA LEU A 113 8.02 8.58 0.81
C LEU A 113 8.47 8.45 -0.65
N LEU A 114 8.73 9.56 -1.35
CA LEU A 114 9.27 9.52 -2.71
C LEU A 114 10.66 8.87 -2.74
N GLU A 115 11.55 9.20 -1.81
CA GLU A 115 12.86 8.56 -1.69
C GLU A 115 12.75 7.05 -1.42
N LEU A 116 11.76 6.63 -0.63
CA LEU A 116 11.48 5.20 -0.40
C LEU A 116 10.99 4.54 -1.70
N VAL A 117 10.06 5.16 -2.41
CA VAL A 117 9.55 4.64 -3.68
C VAL A 117 10.69 4.48 -4.68
N ASP A 118 11.54 5.50 -4.84
CA ASP A 118 12.65 5.48 -5.79
C ASP A 118 13.72 4.42 -5.46
N GLN A 119 13.89 4.08 -4.18
CA GLN A 119 14.86 3.07 -3.75
C GLN A 119 14.32 1.64 -3.84
N PHE A 120 13.01 1.42 -3.63
CA PHE A 120 12.44 0.08 -3.57
C PHE A 120 11.67 -0.34 -4.82
N MET A 121 11.18 0.60 -5.61
CA MET A 121 10.39 0.32 -6.81
C MET A 121 11.25 0.50 -8.05
N SER A 122 11.51 -0.61 -8.74
CA SER A 122 12.20 -0.58 -10.03
C SER A 122 11.19 -0.35 -11.16
N PRO A 123 11.45 0.57 -12.11
CA PRO A 123 10.60 0.76 -13.28
C PRO A 123 10.40 -0.50 -14.13
N ASP A 124 11.36 -1.43 -14.11
CA ASP A 124 11.33 -2.65 -14.91
C ASP A 124 10.41 -3.74 -14.33
N GLU A 125 10.22 -3.78 -12.99
CA GLU A 125 9.33 -4.72 -12.31
C GLU A 125 7.95 -4.12 -11.96
N SER A 126 7.79 -2.80 -12.04
CA SER A 126 6.61 -2.10 -11.56
C SER A 126 5.71 -1.67 -12.71
N ASP A 127 4.38 -1.72 -12.50
CA ASP A 127 3.43 -1.10 -13.42
C ASP A 127 3.68 0.43 -13.43
N PRO A 128 4.09 1.03 -14.57
CA PRO A 128 4.39 2.46 -14.64
C PRO A 128 3.19 3.33 -14.26
N ILE A 129 1.97 2.92 -14.62
CA ILE A 129 0.74 3.66 -14.30
C ILE A 129 0.47 3.62 -12.81
N ALA A 130 0.64 2.46 -12.18
CA ALA A 130 0.48 2.33 -10.74
C ALA A 130 1.54 3.15 -9.97
N LEU A 131 2.78 3.16 -10.45
CA LEU A 131 3.89 3.92 -9.85
C LEU A 131 3.67 5.43 -9.96
N ASP A 132 3.24 5.92 -11.13
CA ASP A 132 2.90 7.33 -11.32
C ASP A 132 1.73 7.75 -10.44
N ARG A 133 0.72 6.89 -10.29
CA ARG A 133 -0.40 7.14 -9.39
C ARG A 133 0.05 7.19 -7.92
N LEU A 134 0.94 6.30 -7.49
CA LEU A 134 1.53 6.32 -6.15
C LEU A 134 2.28 7.64 -5.91
N ARG A 135 3.13 8.05 -6.86
CA ARG A 135 3.88 9.31 -6.79
C ARG A 135 2.93 10.51 -6.73
N ALA A 136 1.88 10.54 -7.54
CA ALA A 136 0.87 11.60 -7.53
C ALA A 136 0.20 11.76 -6.16
N VAL A 137 -0.24 10.65 -5.54
CA VAL A 137 -0.83 10.66 -4.19
C VAL A 137 0.15 11.20 -3.15
N VAL A 138 1.42 10.83 -3.24
CA VAL A 138 2.45 11.34 -2.31
C VAL A 138 2.70 12.83 -2.52
N THR A 139 2.71 13.32 -3.76
CA THR A 139 2.91 14.74 -4.05
C THR A 139 1.75 15.63 -3.61
N GLU A 140 0.51 15.10 -3.56
CA GLU A 140 -0.66 15.83 -3.04
C GLU A 140 -0.47 16.31 -1.58
N LEU A 141 0.41 15.66 -0.80
CA LEU A 141 0.72 16.10 0.57
C LEU A 141 1.28 17.53 0.61
N ASN A 142 2.05 17.92 -0.41
CA ASN A 142 2.57 19.28 -0.55
C ASN A 142 1.43 20.28 -0.79
N ASP A 143 0.52 19.93 -1.68
CA ASP A 143 -0.63 20.77 -2.01
C ASP A 143 -1.53 20.98 -0.79
N TRP A 144 -1.75 19.93 0.02
CA TRP A 144 -2.54 20.07 1.24
C TRP A 144 -1.86 20.96 2.27
N GLN A 145 -0.54 20.88 2.39
CA GLN A 145 0.21 21.78 3.26
C GLN A 145 0.00 23.23 2.84
N GLN A 146 0.09 23.51 1.55
CA GLN A 146 -0.10 24.85 0.99
C GLN A 146 -1.54 25.34 1.16
N LEU A 147 -2.54 24.50 0.86
CA LEU A 147 -3.96 24.85 0.92
C LEU A 147 -4.46 25.04 2.36
N SER A 148 -3.98 24.23 3.29
CA SER A 148 -4.38 24.31 4.71
C SER A 148 -3.58 25.36 5.49
N GLY A 149 -2.39 25.75 5.01
CA GLY A 149 -1.43 26.53 5.79
C GLY A 149 -0.84 25.77 6.99
N PHE A 150 -1.07 24.47 7.09
CA PHE A 150 -0.59 23.65 8.21
C PHE A 150 0.92 23.44 8.13
N SER A 151 1.65 23.89 9.16
CA SER A 151 3.10 23.70 9.28
C SER A 151 3.51 22.78 10.42
N GLY A 152 2.53 22.18 11.11
CA GLY A 152 2.78 21.25 12.21
C GLY A 152 3.31 19.90 11.74
N GLU A 153 3.71 19.09 12.71
CA GLU A 153 4.17 17.73 12.46
C GLU A 153 2.98 16.75 12.46
N LEU A 154 3.03 15.80 11.52
CA LEU A 154 2.15 14.65 11.47
C LEU A 154 2.91 13.42 11.95
N GLU A 155 2.27 12.63 12.79
CA GLU A 155 2.74 11.30 13.15
C GLU A 155 2.43 10.28 12.03
N GLY A 156 3.21 9.20 11.99
CA GLY A 156 3.06 8.13 10.98
C GLY A 156 1.63 7.58 10.84
N PRO A 157 0.86 7.32 11.93
CA PRO A 157 -0.52 6.86 11.83
C PRO A 157 -1.46 7.85 11.14
N ALA A 158 -1.31 9.15 11.41
CA ALA A 158 -2.13 10.19 10.77
C ALA A 158 -1.83 10.28 9.27
N LEU A 159 -0.55 10.22 8.91
CA LEU A 159 -0.11 10.18 7.51
C LEU A 159 -0.66 8.94 6.79
N ARG A 160 -0.55 7.76 7.40
CA ARG A 160 -1.07 6.50 6.86
C ARG A 160 -2.57 6.63 6.56
N TRP A 161 -3.34 7.10 7.53
CA TRP A 161 -4.78 7.31 7.37
C TRP A 161 -5.11 8.25 6.20
N LEU A 162 -4.35 9.34 6.05
CA LEU A 162 -4.52 10.29 4.95
C LEU A 162 -4.28 9.63 3.58
N ILE A 163 -3.19 8.86 3.46
CA ILE A 163 -2.78 8.20 2.21
C ILE A 163 -3.76 7.08 1.83
N GLU A 164 -4.14 6.20 2.78
CA GLU A 164 -5.10 5.12 2.57
C GLU A 164 -6.42 5.65 2.00
N ARG A 165 -6.93 6.74 2.60
CA ARG A 165 -8.17 7.38 2.13
C ARG A 165 -8.08 7.95 0.72
N ARG A 166 -6.88 8.22 0.19
CA ARG A 166 -6.70 8.64 -1.20
C ARG A 166 -6.61 7.49 -2.17
N PHE A 167 -5.99 6.39 -1.78
CA PHE A 167 -6.03 5.17 -2.57
C PHE A 167 -7.46 4.66 -2.76
N ASP A 168 -8.28 4.71 -1.71
CA ASP A 168 -9.71 4.33 -1.75
C ASP A 168 -10.55 5.20 -2.70
N ARG A 169 -10.15 6.44 -2.96
CA ARG A 169 -10.91 7.38 -3.81
C ARG A 169 -10.66 7.18 -5.30
N GLY A 170 -9.54 6.59 -5.70
CA GLY A 170 -9.24 6.48 -7.12
C GLY A 170 -9.90 5.27 -7.75
N GLY A 171 -11.12 5.47 -8.25
CA GLY A 171 -11.68 4.60 -9.28
C GLY A 171 -10.77 4.65 -10.51
N ALA A 172 -10.38 3.48 -11.03
CA ALA A 172 -9.61 3.41 -12.27
C ALA A 172 -10.45 4.00 -13.41
N GLY A 173 -10.15 5.23 -13.82
CA GLY A 173 -10.78 5.90 -14.96
C GLY A 173 -10.29 5.37 -16.31
N PHE A 174 -9.94 4.09 -16.40
CA PHE A 174 -9.37 3.50 -17.62
C PHE A 174 -10.45 2.83 -18.47
N GLY A 175 -10.39 3.08 -19.79
CA GLY A 175 -11.21 2.38 -20.79
C GLY A 175 -12.60 2.97 -21.08
N PHE A 176 -12.85 4.23 -20.69
CA PHE A 176 -14.13 4.89 -20.97
C PHE A 176 -14.35 5.04 -22.48
N LEU A 177 -15.41 4.41 -23.01
CA LEU A 177 -15.77 4.42 -24.44
C LEU A 177 -14.65 3.95 -25.39
N GLY A 178 -13.73 3.10 -24.92
CA GLY A 178 -12.62 2.56 -25.73
C GLY A 178 -13.04 1.56 -26.83
N GLY A 179 -14.35 1.34 -27.01
CA GLY A 179 -14.93 0.35 -27.93
C GLY A 179 -15.43 -0.90 -27.20
N GLY A 180 -16.58 -1.44 -27.64
CA GLY A 180 -17.18 -2.64 -27.07
C GLY A 180 -18.13 -2.38 -25.90
N VAL A 181 -18.01 -3.18 -24.83
CA VAL A 181 -18.87 -3.12 -23.64
C VAL A 181 -18.17 -2.34 -22.53
N THR A 182 -18.84 -1.32 -21.99
CA THR A 182 -18.34 -0.56 -20.83
C THR A 182 -18.95 -1.11 -19.54
N VAL A 183 -18.11 -1.44 -18.56
CA VAL A 183 -18.53 -1.81 -17.20
C VAL A 183 -18.06 -0.71 -16.26
N CYS A 184 -19.01 -0.05 -15.59
CA CYS A 184 -18.71 1.05 -14.67
C CYS A 184 -19.74 1.14 -13.54
N ALA A 185 -19.41 1.91 -12.50
CA ALA A 185 -20.43 2.39 -11.56
C ALA A 185 -21.46 3.26 -12.30
N MET A 186 -22.61 3.56 -11.69
CA MET A 186 -23.67 4.32 -12.37
C MET A 186 -23.30 5.80 -12.65
N LEU A 187 -22.40 6.40 -11.87
CA LEU A 187 -22.08 7.84 -11.94
C LEU A 187 -21.41 8.31 -13.26
N PRO A 188 -20.40 7.62 -13.83
CA PRO A 188 -19.65 8.13 -15.00
C PRO A 188 -20.46 8.23 -16.30
N MET A 189 -21.62 7.56 -16.42
CA MET A 189 -22.42 7.46 -17.67
C MET A 189 -23.79 8.12 -17.59
N ARG A 190 -23.95 9.06 -16.65
CA ARG A 190 -25.23 9.70 -16.36
C ARG A 190 -25.83 10.36 -17.60
N SER A 191 -27.08 9.99 -17.91
CA SER A 191 -27.90 10.59 -18.97
C SER A 191 -27.34 10.51 -20.40
N ILE A 192 -26.44 9.56 -20.66
CA ILE A 192 -25.97 9.25 -22.01
C ILE A 192 -26.84 8.13 -22.59
N PRO A 193 -27.47 8.32 -23.75
CA PRO A 193 -28.31 7.29 -24.34
C PRO A 193 -27.49 6.12 -24.88
N PHE A 194 -27.87 4.90 -24.49
CA PHE A 194 -27.27 3.66 -24.99
C PHE A 194 -28.35 2.73 -25.53
N ARG A 195 -28.02 1.96 -26.57
CA ARG A 195 -28.91 0.94 -27.12
C ARG A 195 -29.31 -0.09 -26.05
N VAL A 196 -28.33 -0.59 -25.31
CA VAL A 196 -28.55 -1.56 -24.24
C VAL A 196 -27.89 -1.06 -22.97
N ILE A 197 -28.62 -1.08 -21.85
CA ILE A 197 -28.06 -0.80 -20.52
C ILE A 197 -28.35 -2.00 -19.60
N GLY A 198 -27.33 -2.46 -18.87
CA GLY A 198 -27.45 -3.49 -17.84
C GLY A 198 -27.11 -2.92 -16.47
N LEU A 199 -28.05 -3.01 -15.52
CA LEU A 199 -27.84 -2.70 -14.11
C LEU A 199 -27.75 -4.00 -13.32
N LEU A 200 -26.62 -4.21 -12.64
CA LEU A 200 -26.35 -5.41 -11.86
C LEU A 200 -26.29 -5.08 -10.37
N GLY A 201 -26.68 -6.04 -9.53
CA GLY A 201 -26.56 -5.92 -8.06
C GLY A 201 -27.59 -4.96 -7.45
N LEU A 202 -28.82 -4.94 -7.98
CA LEU A 202 -29.94 -4.18 -7.42
C LEU A 202 -30.51 -4.84 -6.15
N ASP A 203 -29.61 -5.22 -5.24
CA ASP A 203 -29.93 -5.96 -4.02
C ASP A 203 -30.54 -5.06 -2.96
N HIS A 204 -31.43 -5.61 -2.14
CA HIS A 204 -31.98 -4.90 -1.00
C HIS A 204 -30.85 -4.52 -0.02
N GLY A 205 -30.66 -3.22 0.21
CA GLY A 205 -29.61 -2.69 1.08
C GLY A 205 -28.34 -2.27 0.35
N ALA A 206 -28.11 -2.75 -0.88
CA ALA A 206 -27.04 -2.27 -1.76
C ALA A 206 -27.52 -1.09 -2.62
N PHE A 207 -28.73 -1.18 -3.17
CA PHE A 207 -29.35 -0.14 -3.99
C PHE A 207 -30.79 0.16 -3.56
N PRO A 208 -31.21 1.44 -3.48
CA PRO A 208 -30.35 2.64 -3.49
C PRO A 208 -29.43 2.67 -2.26
N ARG A 209 -28.27 3.31 -2.38
CA ARG A 209 -27.32 3.45 -1.29
C ARG A 209 -27.97 4.19 -0.13
N ARG A 210 -27.81 3.65 1.08
CA ARG A 210 -28.19 4.33 2.31
C ARG A 210 -26.98 5.08 2.84
N ALA A 211 -27.15 6.38 3.08
CA ALA A 211 -26.20 7.16 3.86
C ALA A 211 -26.78 7.34 5.27
N THR A 212 -26.03 6.93 6.28
CA THR A 212 -26.36 7.26 7.67
C THR A 212 -25.75 8.63 7.95
N PRO A 213 -26.56 9.68 8.16
CA PRO A 213 -26.03 11.00 8.47
C PRO A 213 -25.31 10.95 9.82
N LEU A 214 -24.34 11.84 9.99
CA LEU A 214 -23.68 12.02 11.28
C LEU A 214 -24.68 12.59 12.28
N SER A 215 -24.60 12.20 13.55
CA SER A 215 -25.53 12.66 14.59
C SER A 215 -25.53 14.19 14.80
N PHE A 216 -24.46 14.84 14.37
CA PHE A 216 -24.26 16.30 14.44
C PHE A 216 -24.46 17.00 13.09
N ASP A 217 -24.97 16.30 12.08
CA ASP A 217 -25.30 16.90 10.78
C ASP A 217 -26.61 17.71 10.89
N LEU A 218 -26.46 19.04 10.99
CA LEU A 218 -27.60 19.96 11.06
C LEU A 218 -28.41 20.02 9.76
N MET A 219 -27.81 19.73 8.61
CA MET A 219 -28.55 19.65 7.34
C MET A 219 -29.48 18.44 7.35
N ALA A 220 -29.01 17.30 7.87
CA ALA A 220 -29.85 16.12 8.05
C ALA A 220 -30.98 16.34 9.06
N ALA A 221 -30.76 17.16 10.09
CA ALA A 221 -31.77 17.50 11.09
C ALA A 221 -32.88 18.42 10.55
N ALA A 222 -32.58 19.29 9.56
CA ALA A 222 -33.54 20.20 8.95
C ALA A 222 -33.38 20.28 7.42
N PRO A 223 -33.78 19.24 6.67
CA PRO A 223 -33.54 19.16 5.23
C PRO A 223 -34.26 20.27 4.44
N ARG A 224 -33.57 20.79 3.42
CA ARG A 224 -34.05 21.80 2.47
C ARG A 224 -33.97 21.28 1.04
N ARG A 225 -34.74 21.92 0.15
CA ARG A 225 -34.67 21.63 -1.28
C ARG A 225 -33.26 21.94 -1.79
N GLY A 226 -32.66 20.99 -2.50
CA GLY A 226 -31.29 21.08 -3.01
C GLY A 226 -30.23 20.44 -2.10
N ASP A 227 -30.59 20.00 -0.89
CA ASP A 227 -29.66 19.29 -0.03
C ASP A 227 -29.26 17.93 -0.65
N PRO A 228 -27.99 17.52 -0.54
CA PRO A 228 -27.51 16.27 -1.09
C PRO A 228 -28.15 15.08 -0.38
N SER A 229 -28.63 14.12 -1.15
CA SER A 229 -29.19 12.88 -0.63
C SER A 229 -28.76 11.73 -1.53
N PRO A 230 -27.75 10.93 -1.14
CA PRO A 230 -27.26 9.82 -1.95
C PRO A 230 -28.37 8.85 -2.36
N ARG A 231 -29.39 8.69 -1.50
CA ARG A 231 -30.56 7.86 -1.79
C ARG A 231 -31.42 8.46 -2.90
N GLU A 232 -31.71 9.76 -2.85
CA GLU A 232 -32.51 10.42 -3.90
C GLU A 232 -31.71 10.54 -5.20
N ASP A 233 -30.40 10.79 -5.12
CA ASP A 233 -29.48 10.78 -6.25
C ASP A 233 -29.48 9.42 -6.96
N ASP A 234 -29.39 8.31 -6.21
CA ASP A 234 -29.47 6.95 -6.78
C ASP A 234 -30.82 6.66 -7.42
N ARG A 235 -31.92 7.09 -6.79
CA ARG A 235 -33.27 6.93 -7.36
C ARG A 235 -33.44 7.71 -8.66
N TYR A 236 -32.91 8.93 -8.69
CA TYR A 236 -32.92 9.75 -9.88
C TYR A 236 -32.02 9.15 -10.97
N LEU A 237 -30.86 8.62 -10.60
CA LEU A 237 -29.93 7.96 -11.53
C LEU A 237 -30.54 6.68 -12.15
N PHE A 238 -31.35 5.94 -11.39
CA PHE A 238 -32.13 4.82 -11.90
C PHE A 238 -33.17 5.27 -12.93
N LEU A 239 -33.87 6.37 -12.67
CA LEU A 239 -34.80 6.98 -13.62
C LEU A 239 -34.09 7.43 -14.89
N GLU A 240 -32.95 8.11 -14.76
CA GLU A 240 -32.13 8.54 -15.90
C GLU A 240 -31.66 7.33 -16.73
N THR A 241 -31.29 6.24 -16.07
CA THR A 241 -30.92 4.98 -16.74
C THR A 241 -32.09 4.42 -17.54
N LEU A 242 -33.29 4.39 -16.96
CA LEU A 242 -34.50 3.93 -17.63
C LEU A 242 -34.84 4.78 -18.87
N VAL A 243 -34.66 6.09 -18.78
CA VAL A 243 -34.92 7.03 -19.90
C VAL A 243 -33.82 6.97 -20.98
N SER A 244 -32.61 6.55 -20.61
CA SER A 244 -31.44 6.51 -21.50
C SER A 244 -31.34 5.23 -22.32
N ALA A 245 -31.91 4.12 -21.85
CA ALA A 245 -31.95 2.86 -22.61
C ALA A 245 -32.85 2.99 -23.86
N ARG A 246 -32.33 2.64 -25.04
CA ARG A 246 -33.05 2.80 -26.32
C ARG A 246 -33.69 1.51 -26.83
N ASP A 247 -33.01 0.39 -26.70
CA ASP A 247 -33.45 -0.91 -27.22
C ASP A 247 -33.79 -1.88 -26.07
N ALA A 248 -32.93 -1.97 -25.04
CA ALA A 248 -33.15 -2.88 -23.91
C ALA A 248 -32.57 -2.36 -22.59
N LEU A 249 -33.28 -2.65 -21.50
CA LEU A 249 -32.84 -2.45 -20.12
C LEU A 249 -32.81 -3.80 -19.41
N HIS A 250 -31.63 -4.24 -18.96
CA HIS A 250 -31.45 -5.44 -18.16
C HIS A 250 -31.24 -5.08 -16.70
N LEU A 251 -31.98 -5.71 -15.80
CA LEU A 251 -31.90 -5.48 -14.36
C LEU A 251 -31.62 -6.82 -13.67
N SER A 252 -30.61 -6.89 -12.80
CA SER A 252 -30.30 -8.09 -12.03
C SER A 252 -30.06 -7.82 -10.55
N TYR A 253 -30.36 -8.83 -9.73
CA TYR A 253 -30.13 -8.87 -8.29
C TYR A 253 -29.84 -10.32 -7.87
N VAL A 254 -29.19 -10.49 -6.73
CA VAL A 254 -28.90 -11.76 -6.08
C VAL A 254 -30.09 -12.15 -5.20
N GLY A 255 -30.94 -13.03 -5.70
CA GLY A 255 -32.13 -13.50 -4.97
C GLY A 255 -31.82 -14.48 -3.83
N GLN A 256 -30.71 -15.21 -3.92
CA GLN A 256 -30.26 -16.14 -2.89
C GLN A 256 -28.73 -16.21 -2.89
N SER A 257 -28.16 -16.21 -1.68
CA SER A 257 -26.74 -16.47 -1.46
C SER A 257 -26.37 -17.89 -1.92
N VAL A 258 -25.13 -18.09 -2.35
CA VAL A 258 -24.58 -19.43 -2.66
C VAL A 258 -24.42 -20.28 -1.38
N ARG A 259 -24.45 -19.64 -0.20
CA ARG A 259 -24.53 -20.30 1.12
C ARG A 259 -25.96 -20.62 1.51
#